data_AF-A0A2S4RW36-F1
#
_entry.id   AF-A0A2S4RW36-F1
#
_cell.length_a   1.000
_cell.length_b   1.000
_cell.length_c   1.000
_cell.angle_alpha   90.00
_cell.angle_beta   90.00
_cell.angle_gamma   90.00
#
_symmetry.space_group_name_H-M   'P 1'
#
loop_
_entity.id
_entity.type
_entity.pdbx_description
1 polymer ?
#
loop_
_entity_poly.entity_id
_entity_poly.type
_entity_poly.pdbx_seq_one_letter_code
_entity_poly.pdbx_strand_id
1 'polypeptide(L)'
;MYLSKIFVNWRWARDPYQLHRALWQLFPDRADISRDFLFRLEELHTGKGGVVLLQSMLSPCDAIVAQVVASKPLGFRLEKNARLRFRLRANPVKTIKDAQRRQNSRGEVKSCRVPLIDEGEQTAWLQRKLSGIAVLEQCRITQEKALFFQKNNRNGKIQPVCFDGFLTVSDTDKFNQILIQGIGPAKAMGCGLLSIA
;
A
#
# COMPACT_ATOMS: atom_id res chain seq x y z
N MET A 1 3.73 -5.33 16.55
CA MET A 1 3.31 -5.69 15.18
C MET A 1 4.30 -6.70 14.61
N TYR A 2 4.05 -7.26 13.44
CA TYR A 2 4.90 -8.26 12.79
C TYR A 2 5.27 -7.81 11.39
N LEU A 3 6.48 -8.16 10.96
CA LEU A 3 6.92 -8.06 9.57
C LEU A 3 7.21 -9.47 9.06
N SER A 4 6.52 -9.84 7.99
CA SER A 4 6.57 -11.19 7.44
C SER A 4 6.87 -11.18 5.95
N LYS A 5 7.61 -12.18 5.50
CA LYS A 5 7.78 -12.53 4.09
C LYS A 5 6.81 -13.67 3.79
N ILE A 6 5.90 -13.43 2.85
CA ILE A 6 4.86 -14.38 2.46
C ILE A 6 5.09 -14.81 1.02
N PHE A 7 4.99 -16.10 0.76
CA PHE A 7 4.89 -16.65 -0.59
C PHE A 7 3.43 -16.90 -0.94
N VAL A 8 2.97 -16.43 -2.09
CA VAL A 8 1.59 -16.62 -2.56
C VAL A 8 1.60 -17.33 -3.90
N ASN A 9 0.74 -18.34 -4.05
CA ASN A 9 0.60 -19.10 -5.29
C ASN A 9 0.27 -18.19 -6.49
N TRP A 10 0.81 -18.51 -7.66
CA TRP A 10 0.64 -17.74 -8.91
C TRP A 10 -0.82 -17.39 -9.24
N ARG A 11 -1.75 -18.32 -9.08
CA ARG A 11 -3.18 -18.11 -9.43
C ARG A 11 -3.80 -16.96 -8.64
N TRP A 12 -3.31 -16.74 -7.41
CA TRP A 12 -3.78 -15.69 -6.51
C TRP A 12 -2.91 -14.44 -6.59
N ALA A 13 -1.60 -14.57 -6.82
CA ALA A 13 -0.67 -13.45 -6.88
C ALA A 13 -0.82 -12.56 -8.12
N ARG A 14 -1.34 -13.11 -9.24
CA ARG A 14 -1.45 -12.39 -10.52
C ARG A 14 -2.53 -11.29 -10.57
N ASP A 15 -3.54 -11.38 -9.71
CA ASP A 15 -4.62 -10.37 -9.60
C ASP A 15 -4.52 -9.69 -8.23
N PRO A 16 -4.44 -8.34 -8.16
CA PRO A 16 -4.28 -7.63 -6.89
C PRO A 16 -5.39 -7.87 -5.87
N TYR A 17 -6.63 -8.07 -6.33
CA TYR A 17 -7.76 -8.35 -5.46
C TYR A 17 -7.73 -9.79 -4.95
N GLN A 18 -7.36 -10.76 -5.79
CA GLN A 18 -7.12 -12.13 -5.36
C GLN A 18 -5.96 -12.21 -4.36
N LEU A 19 -4.87 -11.49 -4.63
CA LEU A 19 -3.73 -11.41 -3.72
C LEU A 19 -4.17 -10.92 -2.34
N HIS A 20 -4.97 -9.85 -2.30
CA HIS A 20 -5.57 -9.38 -1.05
C HIS A 20 -6.42 -10.45 -0.36
N ARG A 21 -7.26 -11.19 -1.09
CA ARG A 21 -8.06 -12.29 -0.52
C ARG A 21 -7.20 -13.44 0.01
N ALA A 22 -6.10 -13.76 -0.66
CA ALA A 22 -5.15 -14.77 -0.21
C ALA A 22 -4.48 -14.36 1.10
N LEU A 23 -4.05 -13.10 1.22
CA LEU A 23 -3.42 -12.60 2.45
C LEU A 23 -4.39 -12.54 3.64
N TRP A 24 -5.67 -12.31 3.39
CA TRP A 24 -6.71 -12.41 4.43
C TRP A 24 -6.82 -13.79 5.06
N GLN A 25 -6.51 -14.86 4.32
CA GLN A 25 -6.58 -16.23 4.84
C GLN A 25 -5.48 -16.54 5.86
N LEU A 26 -4.42 -15.71 5.95
CA LEU A 26 -3.37 -15.84 6.95
C LEU A 26 -3.83 -15.45 8.37
N PHE A 27 -5.06 -14.95 8.49
CA PHE A 27 -5.66 -14.49 9.75
C PHE A 27 -7.07 -15.10 9.91
N PRO A 28 -7.19 -16.39 10.27
CA PRO A 28 -8.47 -17.05 10.50
C PRO A 28 -9.28 -16.38 11.63
N ASP A 29 -10.58 -16.67 11.67
CA ASP A 29 -11.53 -16.24 12.71
C ASP A 29 -11.83 -14.72 12.78
N ARG A 30 -11.63 -14.00 11.66
CA ARG A 30 -11.79 -12.53 11.61
C ARG A 30 -12.73 -12.04 10.51
N ALA A 31 -13.96 -12.57 10.46
CA ALA A 31 -14.96 -12.21 9.46
C ALA A 31 -15.40 -10.72 9.51
N ASP A 32 -15.32 -10.06 10.67
CA ASP A 32 -15.89 -8.72 10.90
C ASP A 32 -14.89 -7.60 11.28
N ILE A 33 -13.59 -7.85 11.19
CA ILE A 33 -12.58 -6.86 11.61
C ILE A 33 -12.11 -6.02 10.41
N SER A 34 -11.89 -4.71 10.62
CA SER A 34 -11.28 -3.85 9.62
C SER A 34 -9.83 -4.27 9.34
N ARG A 35 -9.41 -4.31 8.06
CA ARG A 35 -8.05 -4.71 7.66
C ARG A 35 -6.96 -4.03 8.52
N ASP A 36 -6.21 -4.83 9.26
CA ASP A 36 -5.13 -4.43 10.18
C ASP A 36 -3.73 -4.79 9.64
N PHE A 37 -3.62 -4.99 8.34
CA PHE A 37 -2.36 -5.23 7.65
C PHE A 37 -2.15 -4.34 6.41
N LEU A 38 -0.88 -4.14 6.07
CA LEU A 38 -0.36 -3.50 4.88
C LEU A 38 0.60 -4.45 4.19
N PHE A 39 0.68 -4.38 2.87
CA PHE A 39 1.57 -5.25 2.13
C PHE A 39 2.11 -4.59 0.88
N ARG A 40 3.20 -5.13 0.36
CA ARG A 40 3.77 -4.79 -0.95
C ARG A 40 4.24 -6.06 -1.63
N LEU A 41 3.87 -6.21 -2.91
CA LEU A 41 4.37 -7.28 -3.76
C LEU A 41 5.80 -6.91 -4.20
N GLU A 42 6.78 -7.66 -3.72
CA GLU A 42 8.21 -7.45 -4.02
C GLU A 42 8.60 -8.16 -5.32
N GLU A 43 8.15 -9.42 -5.48
CA GLU A 43 8.46 -10.22 -6.66
C GLU A 43 7.21 -10.92 -7.18
N LEU A 44 7.11 -11.05 -8.50
CA LEU A 44 6.05 -11.79 -9.16
C LEU A 44 6.63 -12.54 -10.35
N HIS A 45 6.58 -13.87 -10.29
CA HIS A 45 7.12 -14.77 -11.30
C HIS A 45 5.99 -15.55 -11.95
N THR A 46 5.83 -15.35 -13.27
CA THR A 46 4.82 -16.05 -14.08
C THR A 46 4.91 -17.57 -13.89
N GLY A 47 3.78 -18.17 -13.52
CA GLY A 47 3.67 -19.61 -13.27
C GLY A 47 4.20 -20.09 -11.92
N LYS A 48 5.05 -19.32 -11.23
CA LYS A 48 5.65 -19.73 -9.95
C LYS A 48 4.93 -19.16 -8.73
N GLY A 49 4.66 -17.86 -8.71
CA GLY A 49 4.05 -17.20 -7.54
C GLY A 49 4.55 -15.79 -7.32
N GLY A 50 4.18 -15.23 -6.18
CA GLY A 50 4.63 -13.90 -5.76
C GLY A 50 5.18 -13.91 -4.34
N VAL A 51 6.17 -13.05 -4.10
CA VAL A 51 6.74 -12.77 -2.77
C VAL A 51 6.20 -11.44 -2.29
N VAL A 52 5.63 -11.45 -1.10
CA VAL A 52 4.99 -10.30 -0.47
C VAL A 52 5.71 -9.95 0.83
N LEU A 53 6.02 -8.67 1.00
CA LEU A 53 6.32 -8.11 2.31
C LEU A 53 5.01 -7.70 2.98
N LEU A 54 4.72 -8.29 4.14
CA LEU A 54 3.49 -8.10 4.90
C LEU A 54 3.81 -7.48 6.27
N GLN A 55 3.18 -6.35 6.59
CA GLN A 55 3.16 -5.78 7.94
C GLN A 55 1.77 -5.96 8.53
N SER A 56 1.66 -6.61 9.67
CA SER A 56 0.39 -6.94 10.32
C SER A 56 0.42 -6.72 11.82
N MET A 57 -0.73 -6.45 12.43
CA MET A 57 -0.83 -6.34 13.89
C MET A 57 -0.69 -7.70 14.58
N LEU A 58 -1.26 -8.75 14.00
CA LEU A 58 -1.12 -10.13 14.48
C LEU A 58 -0.07 -10.90 13.68
N SER A 59 0.44 -11.99 14.28
CA SER A 59 1.31 -12.91 13.57
C SER A 59 0.48 -13.67 12.52
N PRO A 60 0.91 -13.71 11.25
CA PRO A 60 0.24 -14.54 10.25
C PRO A 60 0.49 -16.03 10.53
N CYS A 61 -0.45 -16.87 10.12
CA CYS A 61 -0.28 -18.32 10.03
C CYS A 61 -0.40 -18.78 8.57
N ASP A 62 0.06 -20.00 8.28
CA ASP A 62 -0.05 -20.55 6.93
C ASP A 62 -1.51 -20.75 6.49
N ALA A 63 -1.74 -20.59 5.19
CA ALA A 63 -2.99 -20.86 4.52
C ALA A 63 -2.74 -21.67 3.23
N ILE A 64 -3.77 -22.32 2.70
CA ILE A 64 -3.66 -23.19 1.51
C ILE A 64 -2.96 -22.49 0.33
N VAL A 65 -3.19 -21.19 0.16
CA VAL A 65 -2.73 -20.43 -1.02
C VAL A 65 -1.63 -19.41 -0.71
N ALA A 66 -1.28 -19.25 0.57
CA ALA A 66 -0.31 -18.27 1.06
C ALA A 66 0.47 -18.85 2.25
N GLN A 67 1.80 -18.84 2.16
CA GLN A 67 2.70 -19.50 3.10
C GLN A 67 3.65 -18.47 3.73
N VAL A 68 3.82 -18.54 5.04
CA VAL A 68 4.73 -17.68 5.80
C VAL A 68 6.15 -18.22 5.65
N VAL A 69 6.98 -17.52 4.88
CA VAL A 69 8.38 -17.89 4.66
C VAL A 69 9.25 -17.48 5.84
N ALA A 70 8.97 -16.29 6.39
CA ALA A 70 9.64 -15.77 7.57
C ALA A 70 8.72 -14.76 8.26
N SER A 71 8.76 -14.70 9.59
CA SER A 71 8.03 -13.70 10.38
C SER A 71 8.92 -13.26 11.54
N LYS A 72 8.91 -11.96 11.84
CA LYS A 72 9.57 -11.41 13.02
C LYS A 72 8.69 -10.36 13.70
N PRO A 73 8.76 -10.24 15.03
CA PRO A 73 8.24 -9.06 15.72
C PRO A 73 8.90 -7.80 15.16
N LEU A 74 8.09 -6.77 14.97
CA LEU A 74 8.52 -5.46 14.50
C LEU A 74 8.08 -4.41 15.53
N GLY A 75 9.05 -3.61 15.96
CA GLY A 75 8.86 -2.41 16.75
C GLY A 75 9.75 -1.31 16.18
N PHE A 76 9.21 -0.11 16.03
CA PHE A 76 9.96 1.05 15.56
C PHE A 76 10.47 1.82 16.78
N ARG A 77 11.79 1.92 16.91
CA ARG A 77 12.44 2.87 17.82
C ARG A 77 13.05 3.96 16.96
N LEU A 78 12.39 5.11 16.94
CA LEU A 78 12.79 6.23 16.11
C LEU A 78 13.39 7.31 17.01
N GLU A 79 14.57 7.78 16.64
CA GLU A 79 15.16 8.95 17.26
C GLU A 79 14.54 10.22 16.66
N LYS A 80 14.45 11.26 17.49
CA LYS A 80 13.99 12.57 17.01
C LYS A 80 14.98 13.10 15.98
N ASN A 81 14.48 13.63 14.86
CA ASN A 81 15.28 14.09 13.73
C ASN A 81 16.12 12.99 13.06
N ALA A 82 15.77 11.71 13.24
CA ALA A 82 16.42 10.62 12.53
C ALA A 82 16.24 10.79 11.01
N ARG A 83 17.37 10.72 10.30
CA ARG A 83 17.41 10.67 8.84
C ARG A 83 17.32 9.21 8.41
N LEU A 84 16.32 8.87 7.62
CA LEU A 84 16.00 7.51 7.23
C LEU A 84 15.92 7.37 5.72
N ARG A 85 16.38 6.24 5.20
CA ARG A 85 16.01 5.81 3.86
C ARG A 85 14.57 5.31 3.90
N PHE A 86 13.81 5.56 2.85
CA PHE A 86 12.45 5.03 2.74
C PHE A 86 12.13 4.44 1.37
N ARG A 87 11.14 3.55 1.36
CA ARG A 87 10.44 3.04 0.18
C ARG A 87 8.94 3.03 0.43
N LEU A 88 8.18 3.56 -0.52
CA LEU A 88 6.72 3.60 -0.49
C LEU A 88 6.15 3.35 -1.89
N ARG A 89 5.44 2.24 -2.07
CA ARG A 89 4.52 2.09 -3.19
C ARG A 89 3.20 2.76 -2.84
N ALA A 90 2.77 3.76 -3.60
CA ALA A 90 1.51 4.48 -3.35
C ALA A 90 0.74 4.75 -4.65
N ASN A 91 -0.53 5.11 -4.51
CA ASN A 91 -1.40 5.50 -5.63
C ASN A 91 -1.73 6.99 -5.52
N PRO A 92 -0.86 7.89 -6.02
CA PRO A 92 -1.07 9.34 -5.96
C PRO A 92 -2.21 9.73 -6.90
N VAL A 93 -3.31 10.20 -6.33
CA VAL A 93 -4.53 10.55 -7.06
C VAL A 93 -5.08 11.89 -6.60
N LYS A 94 -5.77 12.58 -7.51
CA LYS A 94 -6.69 13.68 -7.20
C LYS A 94 -8.13 13.25 -7.47
N THR A 95 -9.07 13.82 -6.72
CA THR A 95 -10.50 13.59 -6.91
C THR A 95 -11.05 14.71 -7.79
N ILE A 96 -11.67 14.35 -8.90
CA ILE A 96 -12.35 15.27 -9.82
C ILE A 96 -13.81 14.84 -10.01
N LYS A 97 -14.66 15.74 -10.50
CA LYS A 97 -16.01 15.38 -10.95
C LYS A 97 -15.92 14.58 -12.25
N ASP A 98 -16.82 13.61 -12.42
CA ASP A 98 -16.88 12.78 -13.63
C ASP A 98 -17.16 13.67 -14.85
N ALA A 99 -16.25 13.66 -15.82
CA ALA A 99 -16.36 14.45 -17.05
C ALA A 99 -17.60 14.06 -17.88
N GLN A 100 -18.05 12.80 -17.79
CA GLN A 100 -19.27 12.31 -18.44
C GLN A 100 -20.53 12.67 -17.64
N ARG A 101 -20.39 13.42 -16.53
CA ARG A 101 -21.47 13.89 -15.63
C ARG A 101 -22.40 12.77 -15.12
N ARG A 102 -21.92 11.53 -15.09
CA ARG A 102 -22.70 10.39 -14.58
C ARG A 102 -23.09 10.62 -13.13
N GLN A 103 -24.31 10.26 -12.77
CA GLN A 103 -24.85 10.47 -11.44
C GLN A 103 -24.55 9.30 -10.50
N ASN A 104 -24.41 9.61 -9.21
CA ASN A 104 -24.42 8.61 -8.14
C ASN A 104 -25.87 8.22 -7.79
N SER A 105 -26.06 7.30 -6.85
CA SER A 105 -27.39 6.88 -6.38
C SER A 105 -28.21 7.98 -5.71
N ARG A 106 -27.61 9.15 -5.44
CA ARG A 106 -28.25 10.34 -4.86
C ARG A 106 -28.54 11.43 -5.91
N GLY A 107 -28.31 11.15 -7.21
CA GLY A 107 -28.54 12.11 -8.30
C GLY A 107 -27.42 13.15 -8.50
N GLU A 108 -26.32 13.08 -7.75
CA GLU A 108 -25.21 14.04 -7.87
C GLU A 108 -24.16 13.56 -8.86
N VAL A 109 -23.43 14.49 -9.50
CA VAL A 109 -22.29 14.14 -10.36
C VAL A 109 -21.25 13.36 -9.55
N LYS A 110 -20.99 12.13 -10.01
CA LYS A 110 -20.06 11.18 -9.42
C LYS A 110 -18.66 11.81 -9.33
N SER A 111 -17.96 11.51 -8.26
CA SER A 111 -16.55 11.88 -8.11
C SER A 111 -15.66 10.70 -8.51
N CYS A 112 -14.62 10.98 -9.29
CA CYS A 112 -13.68 10.02 -9.83
C CYS A 112 -12.28 10.34 -9.32
N ARG A 113 -11.52 9.30 -8.96
CA ARG A 113 -10.09 9.44 -8.65
C ARG A 113 -9.30 9.27 -9.93
N VAL A 114 -8.50 10.28 -10.28
CA VAL A 114 -7.59 10.24 -11.41
C VAL A 114 -6.15 10.27 -10.91
N PRO A 115 -5.24 9.49 -11.52
CA PRO A 115 -3.84 9.48 -11.11
C PRO A 115 -3.19 10.83 -11.41
N LEU A 116 -2.26 11.22 -10.53
CA LEU A 116 -1.30 12.28 -10.83
C LEU A 116 -0.23 11.66 -11.73
N ILE A 117 0.03 12.27 -12.90
CA ILE A 117 0.95 11.74 -13.91
C ILE A 117 2.28 12.50 -13.89
N ASP A 118 2.23 13.79 -13.57
CA ASP A 118 3.40 14.65 -13.44
C ASP A 118 4.19 14.33 -12.16
N GLU A 119 5.51 14.23 -12.28
CA GLU A 119 6.40 13.89 -11.15
C GLU A 119 6.43 14.99 -10.08
N GLY A 120 6.28 16.25 -10.47
CA GLY A 120 6.14 17.38 -9.55
C GLY A 120 4.85 17.27 -8.72
N GLU A 121 3.72 17.01 -9.36
CA GLU A 121 2.44 16.74 -8.66
C GLU A 121 2.54 15.52 -7.73
N GLN A 122 3.22 14.45 -8.14
CA GLN A 122 3.42 13.24 -7.33
C GLN A 122 4.31 13.50 -6.11
N THR A 123 5.40 14.25 -6.29
CA THR A 123 6.29 14.67 -5.20
C THR A 123 5.56 15.58 -4.21
N ALA A 124 4.84 16.59 -4.72
CA ALA A 124 4.00 17.47 -3.91
C ALA A 124 2.90 16.68 -3.16
N TRP A 125 2.36 15.63 -3.77
CA TRP A 125 1.43 14.72 -3.10
C TRP A 125 2.06 14.02 -1.90
N LEU A 126 3.29 13.50 -2.05
CA LEU A 126 3.99 12.84 -0.95
C LEU A 126 4.36 13.84 0.15
N GLN A 127 4.88 15.02 -0.21
CA GLN A 127 5.19 16.09 0.73
C GLN A 127 3.95 16.48 1.57
N ARG A 128 2.78 16.66 0.94
CA ARG A 128 1.53 16.93 1.68
C ARG A 128 1.16 15.79 2.63
N LYS A 129 1.44 14.53 2.26
CA LYS A 129 1.17 13.37 3.14
C LYS A 129 2.12 13.28 4.34
N LEU A 130 3.33 13.85 4.21
CA LEU A 130 4.34 13.88 5.26
C LEU A 130 4.36 15.22 6.04
N SER A 131 3.58 16.21 5.62
CA SER A 131 3.54 17.54 6.24
C SER A 131 3.29 17.46 7.75
N GLY A 132 4.19 18.07 8.54
CA GLY A 132 4.15 18.03 10.00
C GLY A 132 4.51 16.68 10.64
N ILE A 133 5.00 15.71 9.84
CA ILE A 133 5.40 14.37 10.27
C ILE A 133 6.88 14.12 9.94
N ALA A 134 7.28 14.39 8.69
CA ALA A 134 8.66 14.27 8.22
C ALA A 134 8.94 15.23 7.07
N VAL A 135 10.21 15.61 6.92
CA VAL A 135 10.70 16.41 5.80
C VAL A 135 11.25 15.48 4.74
N LEU A 136 10.74 15.56 3.52
CA LEU A 136 11.23 14.82 2.37
C LEU A 136 12.48 15.51 1.82
N GLU A 137 13.64 14.86 1.89
CA GLU A 137 14.92 15.43 1.43
C GLU A 137 15.23 15.06 -0.01
N GLN A 138 15.05 13.78 -0.34
CA GLN A 138 15.28 13.25 -1.67
C GLN A 138 14.16 12.28 -2.01
N CYS A 139 13.68 12.34 -3.24
CA CYS A 139 12.62 11.47 -3.73
C CYS A 139 12.92 11.10 -5.18
N ARG A 140 13.11 9.81 -5.41
CA ARG A 140 13.10 9.21 -6.74
C ARG A 140 11.74 8.55 -6.94
N ILE A 141 11.13 8.85 -8.08
CA ILE A 141 9.88 8.24 -8.49
C ILE A 141 10.17 7.19 -9.54
N THR A 142 9.58 6.00 -9.38
CA THR A 142 9.54 4.97 -10.41
C THR A 142 8.08 4.71 -10.77
N GLN A 143 7.74 4.95 -12.04
CA GLN A 143 6.40 4.63 -12.56
C GLN A 143 6.22 3.11 -12.61
N GLU A 144 5.07 2.62 -12.14
CA GLU A 144 4.73 1.21 -12.22
C GLU A 144 3.68 0.92 -13.29
N LYS A 145 3.56 -0.36 -13.65
CA LYS A 145 2.46 -0.79 -14.53
C LYS A 145 1.13 -0.59 -13.82
N ALA A 146 0.13 -0.16 -14.59
CA ALA A 146 -1.24 -0.10 -14.09
C ALA A 146 -1.68 -1.48 -13.57
N LEU A 147 -2.31 -1.48 -12.40
CA LEU A 147 -2.91 -2.69 -11.84
C LEU A 147 -4.41 -2.68 -12.13
N PHE A 148 -4.85 -3.73 -12.80
CA PHE A 148 -6.25 -3.99 -13.10
C PHE A 148 -6.74 -5.11 -12.18
N PHE A 149 -7.96 -4.97 -11.69
CA PHE A 149 -8.59 -5.97 -10.82
C PHE A 149 -10.10 -5.96 -11.01
N GLN A 150 -10.75 -7.04 -10.60
CA GLN A 150 -12.21 -7.13 -10.59
C GLN A 150 -12.71 -7.28 -9.15
N LYS A 151 -13.60 -6.39 -8.74
CA LYS A 151 -14.28 -6.46 -7.44
C LYS A 151 -15.79 -6.41 -7.66
N ASN A 152 -16.51 -7.45 -7.25
CA ASN A 152 -17.98 -7.57 -7.36
C ASN A 152 -18.48 -7.26 -8.78
N ASN A 153 -17.90 -7.93 -9.79
CA ASN A 153 -18.14 -7.70 -11.23
C ASN A 153 -17.85 -6.29 -11.75
N ARG A 154 -17.19 -5.43 -10.96
CA ARG A 154 -16.73 -4.11 -11.41
C ARG A 154 -15.23 -4.11 -11.62
N ASN A 155 -14.82 -3.66 -12.79
CA ASN A 155 -13.41 -3.48 -13.11
C ASN A 155 -12.88 -2.24 -12.41
N GLY A 156 -11.73 -2.39 -11.77
CA GLY A 156 -10.98 -1.33 -11.14
C GLY A 156 -9.61 -1.19 -11.79
N LYS A 157 -9.11 0.04 -11.82
CA LYS A 157 -7.75 0.39 -12.22
C LYS A 157 -7.12 1.23 -11.13
N ILE A 158 -5.87 0.94 -10.78
CA ILE A 158 -5.00 1.85 -10.04
C ILE A 158 -3.70 2.03 -10.81
N GLN A 159 -3.06 3.17 -10.58
CA GLN A 159 -1.78 3.52 -11.19
C GLN A 159 -0.79 3.79 -10.05
N PRO A 160 -0.15 2.75 -9.51
CA PRO A 160 0.82 2.92 -8.46
C PRO A 160 2.08 3.61 -8.98
N VAL A 161 2.81 4.23 -8.07
CA VAL A 161 4.18 4.67 -8.26
C VAL A 161 4.99 4.23 -7.03
N CYS A 162 6.27 3.95 -7.23
CA CYS A 162 7.20 3.69 -6.15
C CYS A 162 8.01 4.96 -5.87
N PHE A 163 7.97 5.41 -4.61
CA PHE A 163 8.81 6.47 -4.08
C PHE A 163 9.95 5.84 -3.29
N ASP A 164 11.18 6.19 -3.62
CA ASP A 164 12.40 5.80 -2.89
C ASP A 164 13.22 7.05 -2.57
N GLY A 165 13.82 7.12 -1.39
CA GLY A 165 14.67 8.27 -1.07
C GLY A 165 15.01 8.41 0.39
N PHE A 166 15.18 9.66 0.82
CA PHE A 166 15.51 10.02 2.20
C PHE A 166 14.52 11.02 2.77
N LEU A 167 14.20 10.83 4.03
CA LEU A 167 13.39 11.76 4.82
C LEU A 167 14.01 11.94 6.20
N THR A 168 13.67 13.04 6.85
CA THR A 168 14.04 13.31 8.24
C THR A 168 12.77 13.41 9.09
N VAL A 169 12.70 12.60 10.15
CA VAL A 169 11.52 12.50 11.02
C VAL A 169 11.39 13.75 11.91
N SER A 170 10.27 14.46 11.79
CA SER A 170 10.00 15.67 12.59
C SER A 170 9.17 15.37 13.84
N ASP A 171 8.20 14.45 13.73
CA ASP A 171 7.29 14.06 14.81
C ASP A 171 7.23 12.52 14.86
N THR A 172 7.90 11.93 15.85
CA THR A 172 8.07 10.47 15.96
C THR A 172 6.75 9.74 16.18
N ASP A 173 5.81 10.34 16.92
CA ASP A 173 4.53 9.72 17.24
C ASP A 173 3.62 9.66 16.01
N LYS A 174 3.51 10.78 15.28
CA LYS A 174 2.80 10.80 14.00
C LYS A 174 3.48 9.91 12.97
N PHE A 175 4.81 9.83 12.98
CA PHE A 175 5.55 8.97 12.08
C PHE A 175 5.26 7.49 12.34
N ASN A 176 5.23 7.08 13.61
CA ASN A 176 4.81 5.73 14.01
C ASN A 176 3.38 5.41 13.56
N GLN A 177 2.45 6.38 13.66
CA GLN A 177 1.08 6.20 13.18
C GLN A 177 1.01 5.96 11.67
N ILE A 178 1.75 6.72 10.85
CA ILE A 178 1.74 6.50 9.39
C ILE A 178 2.43 5.20 8.98
N LEU A 179 3.44 4.73 9.73
CA LEU A 179 4.03 3.41 9.52
C LEU A 179 3.00 2.30 9.71
N ILE A 180 2.14 2.41 10.73
CA ILE A 180 1.08 1.42 11.03
C ILE A 180 -0.08 1.54 10.05
N GLN A 181 -0.62 2.74 9.87
CA GLN A 181 -1.84 2.96 9.11
C GLN A 181 -1.60 2.90 7.60
N GLY A 182 -0.40 3.30 7.16
CA GLY A 182 0.00 3.39 5.77
C GLY A 182 -0.46 4.67 5.06
N ILE A 183 0.21 5.00 3.97
CA ILE A 183 0.05 6.28 3.28
C ILE A 183 -0.78 6.14 2.01
N GLY A 184 -1.83 6.94 1.88
CA GLY A 184 -2.60 7.07 0.63
C GLY A 184 -3.65 5.97 0.39
N PRO A 185 -4.31 6.00 -0.78
CA PRO A 185 -5.37 5.06 -1.14
C PRO A 185 -4.82 3.71 -1.64
N ALA A 186 -5.74 2.81 -2.00
CA ALA A 186 -5.42 1.50 -2.60
C ALA A 186 -4.59 0.56 -1.71
N LYS A 187 -4.66 0.72 -0.38
CA LYS A 187 -3.95 -0.13 0.59
C LYS A 187 -4.26 -1.63 0.47
N ALA A 188 -5.49 -1.96 0.06
CA ALA A 188 -5.90 -3.34 -0.21
C ALA A 188 -5.21 -3.92 -1.47
N MET A 189 -4.65 -3.08 -2.34
CA MET A 189 -4.04 -3.48 -3.60
C MET A 189 -2.50 -3.38 -3.55
N GLY A 190 -1.91 -3.51 -2.36
CA GLY A 190 -0.45 -3.50 -2.18
C GLY A 190 0.20 -2.11 -2.15
N CYS A 191 -0.57 -1.07 -1.85
CA CYS A 191 -0.05 0.30 -1.66
C CYS A 191 -0.01 0.70 -0.17
N GLY A 192 0.73 1.75 0.13
CA GLY A 192 0.70 2.45 1.42
C GLY A 192 1.63 1.88 2.49
N LEU A 193 2.26 0.72 2.28
CA LEU A 193 3.33 0.24 3.15
C LEU A 193 4.58 1.11 2.99
N LEU A 194 4.88 1.90 4.01
CA LEU A 194 6.13 2.66 4.13
C LEU A 194 7.19 1.78 4.80
N SER A 195 8.27 1.48 4.08
CA SER A 195 9.43 0.77 4.61
C SER A 195 10.55 1.77 4.88
N ILE A 196 11.22 1.64 6.03
CA ILE A 196 12.33 2.50 6.44
C ILE A 196 13.58 1.68 6.76
N ALA A 197 14.75 2.30 6.60
CA ALA A 197 16.06 1.75 6.94
C ALA A 197 17.04 2.86 7.35
#